data_AF-A0A414XRE5-F1
#
_entry.id   AF-A0A414XRE5-F1
#
_cell.length_a   1.000
_cell.length_b   1.000
_cell.length_c   1.000
_cell.angle_alpha   90.00
_cell.angle_beta   90.00
_cell.angle_gamma   90.00
#
_symmetry.space_group_name_H-M   'P 1'
#
loop_
_entity.id
_entity.type
_entity.pdbx_description
1 polymer ?
#
loop_
_entity_poly.entity_id
_entity_poly.type
_entity_poly.pdbx_seq_one_letter_code
_entity_poly.pdbx_strand_id
1 'polypeptide(L)'
;GYQYSEILRSLMCVYLCGGSCIEDVTTHLMKHLSLHPTLRTCSADTILRAIEELTFKSITYKSASGKSYDFNTADKMNCLLVNALLATGQLKSGQEYDFDFDHQFIETEKYDAKPTYKKFFYDMNNGLGWNRLPKSFMAQNTVFLLMTALIRNFYKAIMQRLKTHEFGLHSTSRIKTFVFKFISVPAKWIKTSRRYVLNIYSDNYAYANLFKTDFG
;
A
#
# COMPACT_ATOMS: atom_id res chain seq x y z
N GLY A 1 16.85 2.36 -16.19
CA GLY A 1 15.49 1.98 -15.75
C GLY A 1 15.17 2.59 -14.39
N TYR A 2 13.99 2.31 -13.86
CA TYR A 2 13.61 2.57 -12.47
C TYR A 2 13.86 1.32 -11.63
N GLN A 3 14.18 1.50 -10.35
CA GLN A 3 14.21 0.38 -9.39
C GLN A 3 12.78 0.02 -8.95
N TYR A 4 12.56 -1.25 -8.58
CA TYR A 4 11.25 -1.69 -8.06
C TYR A 4 10.82 -0.93 -6.79
N SER A 5 11.77 -0.47 -5.97
CA SER A 5 11.51 0.41 -4.83
C SER A 5 10.94 1.77 -5.27
N GLU A 6 11.47 2.36 -6.34
CA GLU A 6 10.97 3.61 -6.91
C GLU A 6 9.57 3.44 -7.54
N ILE A 7 9.35 2.29 -8.19
CA ILE A 7 8.05 1.93 -8.77
C ILE A 7 7.00 1.74 -7.67
N LEU A 8 7.31 0.96 -6.64
CA LEU A 8 6.40 0.75 -5.50
C LEU A 8 6.11 2.07 -4.78
N ARG A 9 7.13 2.93 -4.58
CA ARG A 9 6.95 4.26 -4.00
C ARG A 9 6.06 5.15 -4.87
N SER A 10 6.19 5.08 -6.19
CA SER A 10 5.32 5.83 -7.11
C SER A 10 3.86 5.37 -6.99
N LEU A 11 3.63 4.06 -6.87
CA LEU A 11 2.30 3.51 -6.60
C LEU A 11 1.78 3.89 -5.20
N MET A 12 2.65 3.91 -4.18
CA MET A 12 2.30 4.40 -2.85
C MET A 12 1.81 5.85 -2.89
N CYS A 13 2.49 6.71 -3.65
CA CYS A 13 2.10 8.11 -3.80
C CYS A 13 0.68 8.25 -4.37
N VAL A 14 0.24 7.38 -5.28
CA VAL A 14 -1.15 7.39 -5.77
C VAL A 14 -2.13 7.33 -4.60
N TYR A 15 -2.05 6.28 -3.79
CA TYR A 15 -3.04 6.06 -2.74
C TYR A 15 -2.84 6.96 -1.52
N LEU A 16 -1.60 7.30 -1.20
CA LEU A 16 -1.28 8.22 -0.09
C LEU A 16 -1.56 9.68 -0.44
N CYS A 17 -1.76 10.03 -1.71
CA CYS A 17 -2.27 11.33 -2.13
C CYS A 17 -3.78 11.31 -2.41
N GLY A 18 -4.50 10.24 -2.04
CA GLY A 18 -5.95 10.13 -2.19
C GLY A 18 -6.42 9.73 -3.59
N GLY A 19 -5.51 9.34 -4.48
CA GLY A 19 -5.81 8.76 -5.77
C GLY A 19 -6.52 7.41 -5.65
N SER A 20 -7.13 7.00 -6.75
CA SER A 20 -7.92 5.77 -6.85
C SER A 20 -7.56 4.90 -8.06
N CYS A 21 -6.74 5.42 -8.97
CA CYS A 21 -6.33 4.76 -10.20
C CYS A 21 -4.83 4.96 -10.44
N ILE A 22 -4.15 4.01 -11.07
CA ILE A 22 -2.69 4.10 -11.30
C ILE A 22 -2.35 5.31 -12.18
N GLU A 23 -3.23 5.65 -13.11
CA GLU A 23 -3.15 6.77 -14.04
C GLU A 23 -3.01 8.12 -13.31
N ASP A 24 -3.57 8.24 -12.09
CA ASP A 24 -3.49 9.45 -11.25
C ASP A 24 -2.03 9.87 -11.01
N VAL A 25 -1.09 8.91 -11.01
CA VAL A 25 0.34 9.23 -10.87
C VAL A 25 0.81 10.15 -11.99
N THR A 26 0.44 9.85 -13.23
CA THR A 26 0.90 10.58 -14.42
C THR A 26 0.08 11.86 -14.62
N THR A 27 -1.25 11.77 -14.45
CA THR A 27 -2.16 12.87 -14.78
C THR A 27 -2.16 13.98 -13.73
N HIS A 28 -1.99 13.63 -12.45
CA HIS A 28 -2.21 14.57 -11.35
C HIS A 28 -1.00 14.72 -10.44
N LEU A 29 -0.24 13.65 -10.17
CA LEU A 29 0.76 13.69 -9.11
C LEU A 29 2.18 14.00 -9.58
N MET A 30 2.59 13.53 -10.76
CA MET A 30 3.99 13.62 -11.24
C MET A 30 4.55 15.04 -11.21
N LYS A 31 3.77 16.05 -11.62
CA LYS A 31 4.19 17.47 -11.60
C LYS A 31 4.47 17.99 -10.18
N HIS A 32 3.74 17.51 -9.19
CA HIS A 32 3.91 17.93 -7.80
C HIS A 32 5.00 17.11 -7.10
N LEU A 33 5.07 15.81 -7.37
CA LEU A 33 6.08 14.92 -6.81
C LEU A 33 7.49 15.28 -7.30
N SER A 34 7.64 15.83 -8.50
CA SER A 34 8.92 16.32 -9.03
C SER A 34 9.48 17.54 -8.28
N LEU A 35 8.67 18.22 -7.46
CA LEU A 35 9.14 19.31 -6.60
C LEU A 35 9.98 18.79 -5.41
N HIS A 36 9.89 17.50 -5.09
CA HIS A 36 10.67 16.91 -4.02
C HIS A 36 12.10 16.61 -4.50
N PRO A 37 13.14 17.11 -3.79
CA PRO A 37 14.51 17.22 -4.31
C PRO A 37 15.19 15.89 -4.70
N THR A 38 14.78 14.78 -4.09
CA THR A 38 15.37 13.44 -4.31
C THR A 38 14.35 12.39 -4.77
N LEU A 39 13.10 12.80 -5.00
CA LEU A 39 12.04 11.86 -5.34
C LEU A 39 12.03 11.62 -6.84
N ARG A 40 12.34 10.39 -7.23
CA ARG A 40 12.14 9.92 -8.60
C ARG A 40 10.81 9.18 -8.67
N THR A 41 9.89 9.71 -9.47
CA THR A 41 8.54 9.14 -9.68
C THR A 41 8.43 8.64 -11.11
N CYS A 42 7.93 7.41 -11.28
CA CYS A 42 7.68 6.84 -12.61
C CYS A 42 6.23 7.05 -13.07
N SER A 43 6.01 6.93 -14.38
CA SER A 43 4.67 6.99 -14.97
C SER A 43 3.84 5.76 -14.67
N ALA A 44 2.52 5.87 -14.86
CA ALA A 44 1.57 4.77 -14.84
C ALA A 44 2.02 3.61 -15.74
N ASP A 45 2.44 3.88 -16.98
CA ASP A 45 2.91 2.85 -17.91
C ASP A 45 4.11 2.06 -17.37
N THR A 46 5.01 2.74 -16.65
CA THR A 46 6.17 2.09 -16.02
C THR A 46 5.73 1.15 -14.89
N ILE A 47 4.74 1.57 -14.09
CA ILE A 47 4.14 0.73 -13.04
C ILE A 47 3.44 -0.48 -13.68
N LEU A 48 2.65 -0.26 -14.73
CA LEU A 48 1.94 -1.31 -15.44
C LEU A 48 2.88 -2.32 -16.10
N ARG A 49 4.02 -1.89 -16.63
CA ARG A 49 5.06 -2.77 -17.17
C ARG A 49 5.73 -3.59 -16.06
N ALA A 50 6.02 -2.97 -14.91
CA ALA A 50 6.59 -3.68 -13.78
C ALA A 50 5.64 -4.77 -13.24
N ILE A 51 4.32 -4.51 -13.25
CA ILE A 51 3.30 -5.51 -12.91
C ILE A 51 3.39 -6.71 -13.87
N GLU A 52 3.54 -6.47 -15.17
CA GLU A 52 3.72 -7.52 -16.18
C GLU A 52 5.01 -8.33 -15.94
N GLU A 53 6.13 -7.65 -15.69
CA GLU A 53 7.43 -8.30 -15.42
C GLU A 53 7.42 -9.17 -14.17
N LEU A 54 6.64 -8.80 -13.16
CA LEU A 54 6.51 -9.53 -11.89
C LEU A 54 5.41 -10.61 -11.95
N THR A 55 4.68 -10.71 -13.06
CA THR A 55 3.58 -11.67 -13.20
C THR A 55 4.11 -13.09 -13.19
N PHE A 56 3.50 -13.94 -12.37
CA PHE A 56 3.79 -15.37 -12.32
C PHE A 56 2.66 -16.16 -12.95
N LYS A 57 2.98 -17.31 -13.56
CA LYS A 57 2.00 -18.16 -14.22
C LYS A 57 1.08 -18.81 -13.20
N SER A 58 -0.22 -18.79 -13.47
CA SER A 58 -1.20 -19.51 -12.66
C SER A 58 -1.14 -21.02 -12.92
N ILE A 59 -1.37 -21.80 -11.87
CA ILE A 59 -1.58 -23.24 -11.90
C ILE A 59 -3.08 -23.49 -11.97
N THR A 60 -3.54 -24.23 -12.99
CA THR A 60 -4.95 -24.56 -13.13
C THR A 60 -5.25 -25.91 -12.51
N TYR A 61 -6.18 -25.94 -11.57
CA TYR A 61 -6.72 -27.15 -10.97
C TYR A 61 -8.10 -27.45 -11.57
N LYS A 62 -8.36 -28.72 -11.87
CA LYS A 62 -9.69 -29.17 -12.29
C LYS A 62 -10.35 -29.93 -11.15
N SER A 63 -11.57 -29.55 -10.79
CA SER A 63 -12.36 -30.27 -9.80
C SER A 63 -12.90 -31.58 -10.39
N ALA A 64 -13.32 -32.49 -9.51
CA ALA A 64 -14.05 -33.70 -9.90
C ALA A 64 -15.35 -33.40 -10.67
N SER A 65 -15.93 -32.20 -10.48
CA SER A 65 -17.10 -31.71 -11.22
C SER A 65 -16.76 -31.02 -12.56
N GLY A 66 -15.50 -31.03 -12.98
CA GLY A 66 -15.05 -30.48 -14.27
C GLY A 66 -14.82 -28.95 -14.27
N LYS A 67 -15.00 -28.27 -13.14
CA LYS A 67 -14.72 -26.83 -13.02
C LYS A 67 -13.22 -26.59 -12.95
N SER A 68 -12.73 -25.59 -13.69
CA SER A 68 -11.31 -25.20 -13.69
C SER A 68 -11.10 -23.97 -12.81
N TYR A 69 -10.08 -24.01 -11.97
CA TYR A 69 -9.74 -22.95 -11.02
C TYR A 69 -8.26 -22.59 -11.17
N ASP A 70 -7.98 -21.31 -11.36
CA ASP A 70 -6.62 -20.82 -11.45
C ASP A 70 -6.13 -20.37 -10.07
N PHE A 71 -5.02 -20.94 -9.66
CA PHE A 71 -4.31 -20.57 -8.44
C PHE A 71 -2.98 -19.92 -8.81
N ASN A 72 -2.64 -18.80 -8.17
CA ASN A 72 -1.39 -18.10 -8.45
C ASN A 72 -0.55 -18.02 -7.17
N THR A 73 0.58 -18.73 -7.16
CA THR A 73 1.46 -18.77 -5.98
C THR A 73 2.17 -17.45 -5.76
N ALA A 74 2.49 -16.71 -6.83
CA ALA A 74 3.22 -15.45 -6.82
C ALA A 74 4.39 -15.41 -5.81
N ASP A 75 5.17 -16.50 -5.75
CA ASP A 75 6.07 -16.80 -4.62
C ASP A 75 7.01 -15.64 -4.28
N LYS A 76 7.60 -15.01 -5.30
CA LYS A 76 8.50 -13.87 -5.14
C LYS A 76 7.83 -12.68 -4.43
N MET A 77 6.59 -12.38 -4.80
CA MET A 77 5.81 -11.27 -4.22
C MET A 77 5.33 -11.60 -2.81
N ASN A 78 4.91 -12.85 -2.58
CA ASN A 78 4.52 -13.33 -1.25
C ASN A 78 5.71 -13.34 -0.28
N CYS A 79 6.88 -13.81 -0.72
CA CYS A 79 8.12 -13.72 0.06
C CYS A 79 8.47 -12.27 0.41
N LEU A 80 8.35 -11.34 -0.54
CA LEU A 80 8.57 -9.92 -0.27
C LEU A 80 7.58 -9.37 0.78
N LEU A 81 6.31 -9.78 0.72
CA LEU A 81 5.29 -9.37 1.68
C LEU A 81 5.57 -9.87 3.09
N VAL A 82 5.97 -11.13 3.24
CA VAL A 82 6.38 -11.71 4.53
C VAL A 82 7.63 -11.00 5.06
N ASN A 83 8.64 -10.80 4.22
CA ASN A 83 9.87 -10.09 4.61
C ASN A 83 9.58 -8.66 5.05
N ALA A 84 8.68 -7.95 4.36
CA ALA A 84 8.27 -6.60 4.73
C ALA A 84 7.59 -6.58 6.11
N LEU A 85 6.69 -7.54 6.38
CA LEU A 85 6.01 -7.67 7.67
C LEU A 85 6.96 -7.98 8.82
N LEU A 86 7.98 -8.82 8.59
CA LEU A 86 9.05 -9.09 9.56
C LEU A 86 9.88 -7.82 9.81
N ALA A 87 10.31 -7.14 8.74
CA ALA A 87 11.11 -5.93 8.83
C ALA A 87 10.37 -4.77 9.53
N THR A 88 9.04 -4.70 9.40
CA THR A 88 8.23 -3.71 10.10
C THR A 88 7.85 -4.12 11.52
N GLY A 89 8.20 -5.34 11.97
CA GLY A 89 7.85 -5.87 13.29
C GLY A 89 6.37 -6.21 13.44
N GLN A 90 5.63 -6.29 12.32
CA GLN A 90 4.24 -6.73 12.30
C GLN A 90 4.12 -8.25 12.43
N LEU A 91 5.15 -8.98 11.99
CA LEU A 91 5.37 -10.39 12.31
C LEU A 91 6.68 -10.52 13.11
N LYS A 92 6.79 -11.59 13.90
CA LYS A 92 7.96 -11.97 14.68
C LYS A 92 8.55 -13.25 14.09
N SER A 93 9.87 -13.29 13.97
CA SER A 93 10.58 -14.49 13.53
C SER A 93 10.41 -15.62 14.55
N GLY A 94 10.23 -16.85 14.08
CA GLY A 94 10.02 -18.03 14.93
C GLY A 94 8.67 -18.09 15.64
N GLN A 95 7.77 -17.12 15.40
CA GLN A 95 6.41 -17.17 15.88
C GLN A 95 5.51 -17.88 14.86
N GLU A 96 4.71 -18.82 15.34
CA GLU A 96 3.66 -19.45 14.54
C GLU A 96 2.46 -18.50 14.42
N TYR A 97 1.91 -18.44 13.21
CA TYR A 97 0.74 -17.64 12.89
C TYR A 97 -0.30 -18.56 12.29
N ASP A 98 -1.49 -18.59 12.90
CA ASP A 98 -2.63 -19.28 12.33
C ASP A 98 -3.06 -18.52 11.08
N PHE A 99 -2.72 -19.09 9.93
CA PHE A 99 -3.24 -18.62 8.65
C PHE A 99 -4.54 -19.38 8.39
N ASP A 100 -5.66 -18.73 8.68
CA ASP A 100 -7.00 -19.26 8.42
C ASP A 100 -7.25 -19.27 6.91
N PHE A 101 -6.64 -20.24 6.22
CA PHE A 101 -6.79 -20.43 4.79
C PHE A 101 -7.91 -21.43 4.52
N ASP A 102 -9.13 -20.91 4.54
CA ASP A 102 -10.30 -21.68 4.16
C ASP A 102 -10.31 -21.92 2.64
N HIS A 103 -9.73 -23.05 2.19
CA HIS A 103 -9.98 -23.62 0.85
C HIS A 103 -11.38 -24.27 0.75
N GLN A 104 -12.27 -24.01 1.70
CA GLN A 104 -13.62 -24.54 1.69
C GLN A 104 -14.53 -23.51 1.03
N PHE A 105 -14.93 -23.76 -0.23
CA PHE A 105 -16.12 -23.12 -0.79
C PHE A 105 -17.35 -23.67 -0.04
N ILE A 106 -17.61 -23.12 1.13
CA ILE A 106 -18.87 -23.33 1.82
C ILE A 106 -19.74 -22.11 1.55
N GLU A 107 -21.01 -22.33 1.21
CA GLU A 107 -22.07 -21.34 1.42
C GLU A 107 -22.31 -21.10 2.93
N THR A 108 -21.27 -21.10 3.76
CA THR A 108 -21.46 -20.97 5.20
C THR A 108 -21.65 -19.54 5.59
N GLU A 109 -22.85 -19.32 6.07
CA GLU A 109 -23.28 -18.27 6.96
C GLU A 109 -22.55 -18.30 8.31
N LYS A 110 -21.22 -18.44 8.36
CA LYS A 110 -20.44 -18.31 9.59
C LYS A 110 -20.50 -16.84 10.02
N TYR A 111 -21.34 -16.54 11.01
CA TYR A 111 -21.67 -15.17 11.43
C TYR A 111 -20.42 -14.37 11.85
N ASP A 112 -19.44 -15.02 12.48
CA ASP A 112 -18.26 -14.37 13.06
C ASP A 112 -17.08 -14.17 12.10
N ALA A 113 -17.04 -14.89 10.97
CA ALA A 113 -16.02 -14.67 9.93
C ALA A 113 -16.40 -13.53 8.97
N LYS A 114 -17.70 -13.26 8.82
CA LYS A 114 -18.25 -12.21 7.95
C LYS A 114 -17.72 -10.78 8.25
N PRO A 115 -17.49 -10.33 9.50
CA PRO A 115 -17.06 -8.95 9.77
C PRO A 115 -15.60 -8.68 9.39
N THR A 116 -14.69 -9.60 9.68
CA THR A 116 -13.24 -9.39 9.59
C THR A 116 -12.76 -9.35 8.15
N TYR A 117 -13.16 -10.32 7.33
CA TYR A 117 -12.86 -10.31 5.89
C TYR A 117 -13.52 -9.11 5.20
N LYS A 118 -14.79 -8.82 5.48
CA LYS A 118 -15.49 -7.66 4.89
C LYS A 118 -14.75 -6.36 5.16
N LYS A 119 -14.23 -6.16 6.38
CA LYS A 119 -13.50 -4.93 6.71
C LYS A 119 -12.18 -4.81 5.94
N PHE A 120 -11.40 -5.90 5.83
CA PHE A 120 -10.16 -5.90 5.04
C PHE A 120 -10.46 -5.60 3.57
N PHE A 121 -11.35 -6.37 2.94
CA PHE A 121 -11.73 -6.17 1.54
C PHE A 121 -12.34 -4.78 1.32
N TYR A 122 -13.14 -4.27 2.25
CA TYR A 122 -13.69 -2.92 2.18
C TYR A 122 -12.59 -1.86 2.19
N ASP A 123 -11.59 -1.98 3.08
CA ASP A 123 -10.48 -1.04 3.15
C ASP A 123 -9.63 -1.10 1.87
N MET A 124 -9.38 -2.29 1.33
CA MET A 124 -8.62 -2.46 0.08
C MET A 124 -9.39 -1.93 -1.14
N ASN A 125 -10.69 -2.23 -1.25
CA ASN A 125 -11.56 -1.76 -2.33
C ASN A 125 -11.69 -0.24 -2.33
N ASN A 126 -11.94 0.35 -1.17
CA ASN A 126 -12.23 1.78 -1.07
C ASN A 126 -10.97 2.65 -0.90
N GLY A 127 -9.86 2.08 -0.45
CA GLY A 127 -8.63 2.80 -0.13
C GLY A 127 -7.45 2.53 -1.06
N LEU A 128 -7.43 1.37 -1.74
CA LEU A 128 -6.27 0.89 -2.51
C LEU A 128 -6.64 0.32 -3.89
N GLY A 129 -7.81 0.69 -4.42
CA GLY A 129 -8.17 0.47 -5.83
C GLY A 129 -8.48 -0.98 -6.22
N TRP A 130 -8.76 -1.89 -5.28
CA TRP A 130 -9.11 -3.28 -5.62
C TRP A 130 -10.42 -3.40 -6.41
N ASN A 131 -11.28 -2.38 -6.39
CA ASN A 131 -12.47 -2.29 -7.24
C ASN A 131 -12.20 -1.80 -8.67
N ARG A 132 -10.96 -1.41 -8.99
CA ARG A 132 -10.52 -0.88 -10.29
C ARG A 132 -9.20 -1.52 -10.68
N LEU A 133 -9.27 -2.79 -11.04
CA LEU A 133 -8.09 -3.55 -11.41
C LEU A 133 -7.47 -3.00 -12.70
N PRO A 134 -6.14 -2.81 -12.75
CA PRO A 134 -5.48 -2.12 -13.86
C PRO A 134 -5.27 -2.99 -15.11
N LYS A 135 -5.47 -4.31 -15.01
CA LYS A 135 -5.21 -5.25 -16.10
C LYS A 135 -6.41 -6.16 -16.35
N SER A 136 -6.50 -6.69 -17.56
CA SER A 136 -7.55 -7.66 -17.93
C SER A 136 -7.28 -9.06 -17.38
N PHE A 137 -6.00 -9.42 -17.16
CA PHE A 137 -5.62 -10.77 -16.73
C PHE A 137 -5.43 -10.86 -15.22
N MET A 138 -6.06 -11.87 -14.60
CA MET A 138 -6.00 -12.05 -13.14
C MET A 138 -4.58 -12.29 -12.63
N ALA A 139 -3.71 -13.00 -13.38
CA ALA A 139 -2.32 -13.22 -12.97
C ALA A 139 -1.54 -11.91 -12.79
N GLN A 140 -1.77 -10.93 -13.67
CA GLN A 140 -1.18 -9.59 -13.54
C GLN A 140 -1.82 -8.82 -12.38
N ASN A 141 -3.14 -8.93 -12.22
CA ASN A 141 -3.84 -8.31 -11.11
C ASN A 141 -3.41 -8.89 -9.75
N THR A 142 -3.05 -10.17 -9.65
CA THR A 142 -2.49 -10.75 -8.41
C THR A 142 -1.26 -9.97 -7.94
N VAL A 143 -0.36 -9.59 -8.85
CA VAL A 143 0.81 -8.76 -8.51
C VAL A 143 0.36 -7.41 -7.96
N PHE A 144 -0.59 -6.76 -8.63
CA PHE A 144 -1.15 -5.48 -8.18
C PHE A 144 -1.80 -5.59 -6.78
N LEU A 145 -2.56 -6.65 -6.52
CA LEU A 145 -3.18 -6.93 -5.22
C LEU A 145 -2.11 -7.11 -4.14
N LEU A 146 -1.00 -7.80 -4.44
CA LEU A 146 0.12 -8.00 -3.51
C LEU A 146 0.92 -6.71 -3.30
N MET A 147 1.15 -5.91 -4.34
CA MET A 147 1.78 -4.60 -4.22
C MET A 147 0.94 -3.67 -3.35
N THR A 148 -0.37 -3.61 -3.54
CA THR A 148 -1.26 -2.79 -2.71
C THR A 148 -1.40 -3.33 -1.29
N ALA A 149 -1.31 -4.64 -1.08
CA ALA A 149 -1.21 -5.23 0.25
C ALA A 149 0.09 -4.82 0.98
N LEU A 150 1.23 -4.73 0.28
CA LEU A 150 2.47 -4.16 0.81
C LEU A 150 2.27 -2.70 1.23
N ILE A 151 1.58 -1.89 0.42
CA ILE A 151 1.26 -0.48 0.75
C ILE A 151 0.40 -0.41 2.02
N ARG A 152 -0.61 -1.27 2.13
CA ARG A 152 -1.45 -1.37 3.33
C ARG A 152 -0.60 -1.71 4.57
N ASN A 153 0.29 -2.69 4.46
CA ASN A 153 1.15 -3.11 5.56
C ASN A 153 2.06 -1.96 6.01
N PHE A 154 2.64 -1.23 5.06
CA PHE A 154 3.45 -0.05 5.36
C PHE A 154 2.64 1.04 6.08
N TYR A 155 1.43 1.36 5.60
CA TYR A 155 0.54 2.31 6.29
C TYR A 155 0.18 1.82 7.71
N LYS A 156 -0.11 0.53 7.91
CA LYS A 156 -0.37 -0.02 9.24
C LYS A 156 0.85 0.08 10.15
N ALA A 157 2.05 -0.16 9.62
CA ALA A 157 3.29 -0.01 10.35
C ALA A 157 3.55 1.45 10.78
N ILE A 158 3.17 2.43 9.96
CA ILE A 158 3.20 3.85 10.33
C ILE A 158 2.20 4.13 11.45
N MET A 159 0.94 3.69 11.29
CA MET A 159 -0.12 3.90 12.29
C MET A 159 0.21 3.29 13.66
N GLN A 160 0.97 2.20 13.70
CA GLN A 160 1.42 1.58 14.95
C GLN A 160 2.50 2.39 15.68
N ARG A 161 3.32 3.14 14.94
CA ARG A 161 4.42 3.95 15.51
C ARG A 161 4.01 5.40 15.76
N LEU A 162 2.99 5.88 15.06
CA LEU A 162 2.48 7.24 15.18
C LEU A 162 1.68 7.40 16.47
N LYS A 163 1.85 8.51 17.18
CA LYS A 163 0.94 8.94 18.24
C LYS A 163 -0.36 9.47 17.62
N THR A 164 -1.21 8.57 17.15
CA THR A 164 -2.34 8.91 16.25
C THR A 164 -3.28 9.97 16.82
N HIS A 165 -3.50 9.99 18.14
CA HIS A 165 -4.39 10.95 18.80
C HIS A 165 -3.92 12.41 18.64
N GLU A 166 -2.60 12.65 18.55
CA GLU A 166 -2.04 13.99 18.31
C GLU A 166 -2.44 14.54 16.93
N PHE A 167 -2.84 13.66 16.00
CA PHE A 167 -3.27 14.00 14.64
C PHE A 167 -4.78 13.80 14.45
N GLY A 168 -5.55 13.63 15.53
CA GLY A 168 -6.99 13.35 15.48
C GLY A 168 -7.33 12.01 14.80
N LEU A 169 -6.40 11.05 14.85
CA LEU A 169 -6.53 9.71 14.30
C LEU A 169 -6.70 8.65 15.41
N HIS A 170 -7.47 7.61 15.10
CA HIS A 170 -7.51 6.38 15.88
C HIS A 170 -6.55 5.35 15.26
N SER A 171 -6.05 4.40 16.05
CA SER A 171 -5.23 3.29 15.56
C SER A 171 -5.92 2.45 14.47
N THR A 172 -7.26 2.47 14.46
CA THR A 172 -8.10 1.78 13.48
C THR A 172 -8.57 2.68 12.32
N SER A 173 -8.21 3.96 12.30
CA SER A 173 -8.61 4.91 11.25
C SER A 173 -8.16 4.44 9.88
N ARG A 174 -9.06 4.46 8.89
CA ARG A 174 -8.80 3.99 7.52
C ARG A 174 -7.73 4.84 6.82
N ILE A 175 -7.13 4.28 5.77
CA ILE A 175 -6.08 4.97 4.99
C ILE A 175 -6.53 6.34 4.46
N LYS A 176 -7.76 6.49 3.98
CA LYS A 176 -8.29 7.79 3.51
C LYS A 176 -8.38 8.82 4.63
N THR A 177 -8.79 8.41 5.84
CA THR A 177 -8.81 9.29 7.01
C THR A 177 -7.39 9.67 7.42
N PHE A 178 -6.45 8.72 7.36
CA PHE A 178 -5.03 8.98 7.56
C PHE A 178 -4.49 9.98 6.54
N VAL A 179 -4.74 9.79 5.24
CA VAL A 179 -4.35 10.74 4.20
C VAL A 179 -4.88 12.13 4.49
N PHE A 180 -6.18 12.25 4.74
CA PHE A 180 -6.83 13.53 4.97
C PHE A 180 -6.32 14.27 6.21
N LYS A 181 -6.18 13.57 7.35
CA LYS A 181 -5.81 14.20 8.62
C LYS A 181 -4.30 14.35 8.83
N PHE A 182 -3.50 13.48 8.21
CA PHE A 182 -2.07 13.39 8.45
C PHE A 182 -1.20 13.79 7.25
N ILE A 183 -1.57 13.39 6.03
CA ILE A 183 -0.73 13.63 4.83
C ILE A 183 -1.07 14.97 4.17
N SER A 184 -2.36 15.30 4.09
CA SER A 184 -2.86 16.50 3.39
C SER A 184 -2.64 17.77 4.21
N VAL A 185 -1.38 18.14 4.43
CA VAL A 185 -0.98 19.35 5.14
C VAL A 185 -0.16 20.26 4.23
N PRO A 186 -0.43 21.59 4.19
CA PRO A 186 0.37 22.52 3.41
C PRO A 186 1.82 22.51 3.89
N ALA A 187 2.75 22.26 2.97
CA ALA A 187 4.18 22.24 3.27
C ALA A 187 5.02 22.70 2.07
N LYS A 188 6.23 23.19 2.34
CA LYS A 188 7.18 23.65 1.32
C LYS A 188 8.60 23.21 1.67
N TRP A 189 9.29 22.63 0.69
CA TRP A 189 10.73 22.40 0.79
C TRP A 189 11.49 23.71 0.59
N ILE A 190 12.36 24.05 1.54
CA ILE A 190 13.22 25.23 1.50
C ILE A 190 14.68 24.76 1.57
N LYS A 191 15.52 25.33 0.72
CA LYS A 191 16.97 25.09 0.76
C LYS A 191 17.60 26.06 1.74
N THR A 192 18.10 25.55 2.86
CA THR A 192 18.84 26.32 3.87
C THR A 192 20.30 25.89 3.85
N SER A 193 21.17 26.77 3.38
CA SER A 193 22.60 26.50 3.15
C SER A 193 22.82 25.26 2.27
N ARG A 194 23.24 24.13 2.85
CA ARG A 194 23.52 22.86 2.14
C ARG A 194 22.41 21.81 2.30
N ARG A 195 21.31 22.12 2.99
CA ARG A 195 20.26 21.15 3.34
C ARG A 195 18.90 21.60 2.81
N TYR A 196 18.05 20.62 2.49
CA TYR A 196 16.62 20.85 2.26
C TYR A 196 15.87 20.58 3.56
N VAL A 197 15.05 21.54 3.98
CA VAL A 197 14.19 21.45 5.17
C VAL A 197 12.73 21.54 4.71
N LEU A 198 11.86 20.71 5.28
CA LEU A 198 10.42 20.74 5.00
C LEU A 198 9.74 21.67 6.00
N ASN A 199 9.29 22.83 5.54
CA ASN A 199 8.46 23.71 6.35
C ASN A 199 7.01 23.27 6.24
N ILE A 200 6.40 22.93 7.37
CA ILE A 200 4.99 22.52 7.47
C ILE A 200 4.19 23.69 8.04
N TYR A 201 3.14 24.09 7.35
CA TYR A 201 2.27 25.21 7.73
C TYR A 201 1.00 24.63 8.36
N SER A 202 1.06 24.32 9.65
CA SER A 202 -0.04 23.76 10.44
C SER A 202 0.03 24.24 11.88
N ASP A 203 -1.14 24.47 12.49
CA ASP A 203 -1.26 24.78 13.92
C ASP A 203 -1.05 23.55 14.82
N ASN A 204 -0.90 22.36 14.22
CA ASN A 204 -0.59 21.15 14.97
C ASN A 204 0.92 21.00 15.18
N TYR A 205 1.39 21.39 16.36
CA TYR A 205 2.79 21.31 16.76
C TYR A 205 3.35 19.87 16.83
N ALA A 206 2.50 18.83 16.83
CA ALA A 206 2.98 17.44 16.78
C ALA A 206 3.78 17.13 15.51
N TYR A 207 3.49 17.83 14.40
CA TYR A 207 4.27 17.71 13.16
C TYR A 207 5.73 18.11 13.35
N ALA A 208 6.02 19.11 14.20
CA ALA A 208 7.39 19.51 14.48
C ALA A 208 8.17 18.37 15.14
N ASN A 209 7.55 17.61 16.06
CA ASN A 209 8.22 16.50 16.72
C ASN A 209 8.50 15.31 15.79
N LEU A 210 7.70 15.13 14.74
CA LEU A 210 7.84 14.01 13.83
C LEU A 210 8.89 14.25 12.74
N PHE A 211 8.99 15.49 12.27
CA PHE A 211 9.91 15.89 11.20
C PHE A 211 11.15 16.63 11.68
N LYS A 212 11.36 16.71 13.00
CA LYS A 212 12.66 17.02 13.61
C LYS A 212 13.69 16.01 13.10
N THR A 213 14.34 16.36 12.01
CA THR A 213 15.70 15.89 11.72
C THR A 213 16.59 16.36 12.87
N ASP A 214 17.65 15.64 13.22
CA ASP A 214 18.52 15.84 14.40
C ASP A 214 19.12 17.25 14.62
N PHE A 215 18.71 18.28 13.87
CA PHE A 215 19.11 19.67 14.03
C PHE A 215 17.95 20.63 13.69
N GLY A 216 17.16 21.00 14.71
CA GLY A 216 16.25 22.18 14.72
C GLY A 216 14.77 21.86 14.91
#